data_AF-A0A0D0CN76-F1
#
_entry.id   AF-A0A0D0CN76-F1
#
_cell.length_a   1.000
_cell.length_b   1.000
_cell.length_c   1.000
_cell.angle_alpha   90.00
_cell.angle_beta   90.00
_cell.angle_gamma   90.00
#
_symmetry.space_group_name_H-M   'P 1'
#
loop_
_entity.id
_entity.type
_entity.pdbx_description
1 polymer ?
#
loop_
_entity_poly.entity_id
_entity_poly.type
_entity_poly.pdbx_seq_one_letter_code
_entity_poly.pdbx_strand_id
1 'polypeptide(L)'
;IHHPYLDALGLCVNEEFHFVVCMTCRVALAKKETPKHLVNTHSIPPVNHARFTMAMVETKATDTLPVTIKGPRDMVSGLSTCDALACDHCHQIYMVARKMQHHHSQSHPNIPKPRIWRECKAQ
;
A
#
# COMPACT_ATOMS: atom_id res chain seq x y z
N ILE A 1 -8.82 12.75 -0.19
CA ILE A 1 -8.96 13.83 0.83
C ILE A 1 -7.66 14.62 0.91
N HIS A 2 -7.73 15.89 0.52
CA HIS A 2 -6.65 16.86 0.64
C HIS A 2 -6.83 17.72 1.87
N HIS A 3 -5.73 18.09 2.51
CA HIS A 3 -5.71 18.98 3.67
C HIS A 3 -4.47 19.87 3.56
N PRO A 4 -4.58 21.22 3.66
CA PRO A 4 -3.47 22.12 3.31
C PRO A 4 -2.15 21.82 4.03
N TYR A 5 -2.22 21.42 5.30
CA TYR A 5 -1.02 21.03 6.06
C TYR A 5 -0.40 19.71 5.56
N LEU A 6 -1.22 18.73 5.17
CA LEU A 6 -0.73 17.45 4.66
C LEU A 6 -0.19 17.61 3.25
N ASP A 7 -0.85 18.41 2.42
CA ASP A 7 -0.40 18.72 1.05
C ASP A 7 0.99 19.38 1.08
N ALA A 8 1.23 20.29 2.03
CA ALA A 8 2.55 20.92 2.24
C ALA A 8 3.65 19.92 2.64
N LEU A 9 3.28 18.75 3.18
CA LEU A 9 4.19 17.65 3.50
C LEU A 9 4.27 16.61 2.37
N GLY A 10 3.58 16.83 1.24
CA GLY A 10 3.47 15.86 0.15
C GLY A 10 2.63 14.65 0.50
N LEU A 11 1.64 14.82 1.39
CA LEU A 11 0.76 13.77 1.88
C LEU A 11 -0.69 14.05 1.51
N CYS A 12 -1.47 13.00 1.26
CA CYS A 12 -2.91 13.07 1.22
C CYS A 12 -3.53 11.88 1.96
N VAL A 13 -4.85 11.89 2.17
CA VAL A 13 -5.57 10.76 2.76
C VAL A 13 -6.45 10.14 1.70
N ASN A 14 -6.32 8.82 1.53
CA ASN A 14 -7.12 8.06 0.58
C ASN A 14 -8.60 8.11 0.99
N GLU A 15 -9.50 8.31 0.02
CA GLU A 15 -10.94 8.50 0.31
C GLU A 15 -11.66 7.21 0.66
N GLU A 16 -11.20 6.09 0.12
CA GLU A 16 -11.86 4.81 0.29
C GLU A 16 -11.49 4.15 1.63
N PHE A 17 -10.19 4.14 1.94
CA PHE A 17 -9.64 3.44 3.12
C PHE A 17 -9.18 4.37 4.23
N HIS A 18 -9.17 5.67 3.98
CA HIS A 18 -8.76 6.67 4.95
C HIS A 18 -7.32 6.49 5.48
N PHE A 19 -6.45 5.73 4.80
CA PHE A 19 -5.02 5.72 5.14
C PHE A 19 -4.29 6.91 4.53
N VAL A 20 -3.12 7.23 5.10
CA VAL A 20 -2.23 8.29 4.59
C VAL A 20 -1.48 7.78 3.36
N VAL A 21 -1.36 8.61 2.33
CA VAL A 21 -0.60 8.34 1.12
C VAL A 21 0.50 9.37 0.98
N CYS A 22 1.74 8.91 0.78
CA CYS A 22 2.81 9.78 0.31
C CYS A 22 2.65 10.01 -1.20
N MET A 23 2.46 11.26 -1.62
CA MET A 23 2.21 11.59 -3.03
C MET A 23 3.45 11.41 -3.92
N THR A 24 4.65 11.52 -3.33
CA THR A 24 5.93 11.33 -4.02
C THR A 24 6.22 9.85 -4.23
N CYS A 25 6.17 9.04 -3.16
CA CYS A 25 6.44 7.61 -3.22
C CYS A 25 5.25 6.80 -3.74
N ARG A 26 4.04 7.36 -3.69
CA ARG A 26 2.77 6.70 -4.01
C ARG A 26 2.55 5.42 -3.21
N VAL A 27 2.85 5.47 -1.91
CA VAL A 27 2.69 4.35 -0.97
C VAL A 27 1.73 4.70 0.15
N ALA A 28 1.01 3.70 0.65
CA ALA A 28 0.20 3.81 1.84
C ALA A 28 1.10 3.77 3.09
N LEU A 29 0.81 4.62 4.06
CA LEU A 29 1.55 4.73 5.31
C LEU A 29 0.59 4.60 6.49
N ALA A 30 1.00 3.83 7.51
CA ALA A 30 0.36 3.94 8.80
C ALA A 30 0.65 5.34 9.38
N LYS A 31 -0.32 5.92 10.07
CA LYS A 31 -0.20 7.25 10.66
C LYS A 31 1.03 7.40 11.55
N LYS A 32 1.34 6.38 12.36
CA LYS A 32 2.51 6.36 13.26
C LYS A 32 3.85 6.28 12.52
N GLU A 33 3.86 5.71 11.33
CA GLU A 33 5.08 5.54 10.52
C GLU A 33 5.35 6.75 9.64
N THR A 34 4.32 7.56 9.38
CA THR A 34 4.37 8.70 8.46
C THR A 34 5.46 9.72 8.84
N PRO A 35 5.59 10.20 10.10
CA PRO A 35 6.66 11.14 10.45
C PRO A 35 8.06 10.57 10.20
N LYS A 36 8.27 9.28 10.52
CA LYS A 36 9.54 8.59 10.30
C LYS A 36 9.84 8.46 8.81
N HIS A 37 8.84 8.15 8.00
CA HIS A 37 8.96 8.10 6.55
C HIS A 37 9.38 9.44 5.96
N LEU A 38 8.74 10.55 6.36
CA LEU A 38 9.08 11.89 5.88
C LEU A 38 10.55 12.26 6.18
N VAL A 39 11.03 11.95 7.39
CA VAL A 39 12.43 12.21 7.77
C VAL A 39 13.39 11.32 6.99
N ASN A 40 13.14 10.01 6.93
CA ASN A 40 14.11 9.05 6.39
C ASN A 40 14.13 9.01 4.85
N THR A 41 12.98 9.21 4.20
CA THR A 41 12.82 9.05 2.75
C THR A 41 12.86 10.38 2.01
N HIS A 42 12.40 11.47 2.65
CA HIS A 42 12.32 12.78 2.01
C HIS A 42 13.18 13.85 2.69
N SER A 43 13.91 13.51 3.77
CA SER A 43 14.71 14.46 4.55
C SER A 43 13.90 15.68 5.03
N ILE A 44 12.59 15.51 5.20
CA ILE A 44 11.71 16.54 5.74
C ILE A 44 11.92 16.62 7.25
N PRO A 45 12.08 17.81 7.84
CA PRO A 45 12.24 17.96 9.29
C PRO A 45 11.08 17.31 10.08
N PRO A 46 11.32 16.92 11.34
CA PRO A 46 10.27 16.37 12.20
C PRO A 46 9.02 17.25 12.21
N VAL A 47 7.87 16.63 11.94
CA VAL A 47 6.59 17.34 11.86
C VAL A 47 6.17 17.86 13.24
N ASN A 48 5.44 18.98 13.26
CA ASN A 48 4.76 19.43 14.47
C ASN A 48 3.67 18.41 14.85
N HIS A 49 3.89 17.66 15.93
CA HIS A 49 3.03 16.56 16.33
C HIS A 49 1.57 16.98 16.57
N ALA A 50 1.34 18.16 17.16
CA ALA A 50 0.00 18.65 17.44
C ALA A 50 -0.76 18.96 16.13
N ARG A 51 -0.14 19.71 15.21
CA ARG A 51 -0.73 20.03 13.91
C ARG A 51 -0.96 18.79 13.05
N PHE A 52 -0.01 17.86 13.07
CA PHE A 52 -0.14 16.60 12.36
C PHE A 52 -1.31 15.76 12.92
N THR A 53 -1.42 15.66 14.24
CA THR A 53 -2.52 14.93 14.88
C THR A 53 -3.87 15.56 14.57
N MET A 54 -3.99 16.89 14.63
CA MET A 54 -5.22 17.60 14.27
C MET A 54 -5.62 17.33 12.82
N ALA A 55 -4.69 17.49 11.87
CA ALA A 55 -4.95 17.23 10.46
C ALA A 55 -5.44 15.79 10.23
N MET A 56 -4.82 14.80 10.89
CA MET A 56 -5.24 13.39 10.80
C MET A 56 -6.65 13.15 11.34
N VAL A 57 -7.05 13.85 12.42
CA VAL A 57 -8.41 13.77 12.97
C VAL A 57 -9.41 14.42 12.02
N GLU A 58 -9.11 15.60 11.49
CA GLU A 58 -9.98 16.33 10.54
C GLU A 58 -10.22 15.54 9.26
N THR A 59 -9.20 14.87 8.74
CA THR A 59 -9.31 13.99 7.57
C THR A 59 -9.80 12.57 7.90
N LYS A 60 -10.09 12.28 9.17
CA LYS A 60 -10.50 10.95 9.66
C LYS A 60 -9.53 9.83 9.25
N ALA A 61 -8.24 10.12 9.24
CA ALA A 61 -7.23 9.17 8.82
C ALA A 61 -7.14 7.98 9.79
N THR A 62 -7.04 6.76 9.28
CA THR A 62 -6.89 5.55 10.09
C THR A 62 -5.51 5.48 10.72
N ASP A 63 -5.43 4.93 11.93
CA ASP A 63 -4.14 4.76 12.60
C ASP A 63 -3.29 3.65 11.97
N THR A 64 -3.94 2.62 11.39
CA THR A 64 -3.32 1.44 10.79
C THR A 64 -3.79 1.24 9.34
N LEU A 65 -2.97 0.52 8.58
CA LEU A 65 -3.35 0.07 7.24
C LEU A 65 -4.39 -1.07 7.34
N PRO A 66 -5.37 -1.12 6.42
CA PRO A 66 -6.38 -2.16 6.40
C PRO A 66 -5.76 -3.52 6.03
N VAL A 67 -5.91 -4.51 6.91
CA VAL A 67 -5.39 -5.88 6.71
C VAL A 67 -6.41 -6.84 6.09
N THR A 68 -7.66 -6.39 5.95
CA THR A 68 -8.79 -7.22 5.50
C THR A 68 -9.15 -7.03 4.03
N ILE A 69 -8.38 -6.23 3.27
CA ILE A 69 -8.60 -6.06 1.84
C ILE A 69 -8.33 -7.40 1.15
N LYS A 70 -9.31 -7.92 0.42
CA LYS A 70 -9.23 -9.19 -0.29
C LYS A 70 -9.82 -9.05 -1.69
N GLY A 71 -9.25 -9.82 -2.61
CA GLY A 71 -9.76 -10.00 -3.95
C GLY A 71 -9.38 -8.88 -4.93
N PRO A 72 -9.68 -9.08 -6.22
CA PRO A 72 -9.52 -8.06 -7.25
C PRO A 72 -10.39 -6.84 -6.94
N ARG A 73 -9.89 -5.66 -7.32
CA ARG A 73 -10.53 -4.39 -7.01
C ARG A 73 -10.09 -3.32 -8.00
N ASP A 74 -10.83 -2.22 -8.01
CA ASP A 74 -10.44 -1.02 -8.75
C ASP A 74 -9.20 -0.37 -8.13
N MET A 75 -8.46 0.34 -8.97
CA MET A 75 -7.23 0.99 -8.58
C MET A 75 -7.50 2.04 -7.50
N VAL A 76 -6.73 1.95 -6.42
CA VAL A 76 -6.81 2.90 -5.32
C VAL A 76 -6.03 4.15 -5.71
N SER A 77 -6.73 5.28 -5.74
CA SER A 77 -6.13 6.57 -6.10
C SER A 77 -4.97 6.92 -5.16
N GLY A 78 -3.88 7.42 -5.77
CA GLY A 78 -2.66 7.83 -5.07
C GLY A 78 -1.62 6.73 -4.85
N LEU A 79 -1.96 5.45 -5.08
CA LEU A 79 -1.01 4.35 -4.94
C LEU A 79 -0.35 3.96 -6.28
N SER A 80 0.93 3.59 -6.22
CA SER A 80 1.64 3.04 -7.37
C SER A 80 1.17 1.61 -7.64
N THR A 81 1.01 1.27 -8.93
CA THR A 81 0.79 -0.11 -9.37
C THR A 81 2.10 -0.78 -9.74
N CYS A 82 2.28 -2.03 -9.33
CA CYS A 82 3.39 -2.88 -9.72
C CYS A 82 2.88 -4.07 -10.54
N ASP A 83 3.72 -4.57 -11.46
CA ASP A 83 3.48 -5.87 -12.10
C ASP A 83 3.59 -7.00 -11.08
N ALA A 84 2.62 -7.90 -11.12
CA ALA A 84 2.54 -9.05 -10.26
C ALA A 84 2.04 -10.27 -11.02
N LEU A 85 2.21 -11.42 -10.39
CA LEU A 85 1.71 -12.69 -10.84
C LEU A 85 0.71 -13.17 -9.81
N ALA A 86 -0.42 -13.70 -10.28
CA ALA A 86 -1.46 -14.29 -9.44
C ALA A 86 -1.41 -15.81 -9.53
N CYS A 87 -1.68 -16.47 -8.39
CA CYS A 87 -1.94 -17.90 -8.38
C CYS A 87 -3.32 -18.16 -8.99
N ASP A 88 -3.45 -19.26 -9.74
CA ASP A 88 -4.73 -19.69 -10.32
C ASP A 88 -5.55 -20.55 -9.34
N HIS A 89 -4.93 -21.02 -8.26
CA HIS A 89 -5.54 -21.94 -7.29
C HIS A 89 -5.82 -21.30 -5.93
N CYS A 90 -5.36 -20.07 -5.70
CA CYS A 90 -5.69 -19.30 -4.50
C CYS A 90 -5.54 -17.78 -4.75
N HIS A 91 -5.81 -16.96 -3.73
CA HIS A 91 -5.78 -15.50 -3.83
C HIS A 91 -4.38 -14.88 -3.62
N GLN A 92 -3.32 -15.67 -3.60
CA GLN A 92 -1.97 -15.16 -3.40
C GLN A 92 -1.40 -14.55 -4.68
N ILE A 93 -0.70 -13.44 -4.51
CA ILE A 93 0.01 -12.74 -5.59
C ILE A 93 1.47 -12.50 -5.20
N TYR A 94 2.36 -12.47 -6.18
CA TYR A 94 3.77 -12.18 -5.98
C TYR A 94 4.33 -11.33 -7.11
N MET A 95 5.10 -10.29 -6.78
CA MET A 95 5.81 -9.46 -7.76
C MET A 95 7.00 -10.17 -8.42
N VAL A 96 7.39 -11.36 -7.93
CA VAL A 96 8.57 -12.08 -8.39
C VAL A 96 8.21 -13.52 -8.73
N ALA A 97 8.49 -13.93 -9.98
CA ALA A 97 8.20 -15.28 -10.46
C ALA A 97 8.76 -16.38 -9.55
N ARG A 98 10.00 -16.26 -9.08
CA ARG A 98 10.60 -17.24 -8.17
C ARG A 98 9.78 -17.43 -6.88
N LYS A 99 9.22 -16.35 -6.33
CA LYS A 99 8.35 -16.43 -5.13
C LYS A 99 7.01 -17.10 -5.46
N MET A 100 6.41 -16.79 -6.61
CA MET A 100 5.20 -17.47 -7.07
C MET A 100 5.43 -18.98 -7.23
N GLN A 101 6.53 -19.37 -7.87
CA GLN A 101 6.90 -20.76 -8.05
C GLN A 101 7.10 -21.49 -6.72
N HIS A 102 7.77 -20.84 -5.77
CA HIS A 102 7.97 -21.39 -4.43
C HIS A 102 6.64 -21.58 -3.70
N HIS A 103 5.78 -20.55 -3.69
CA HIS A 103 4.44 -20.63 -3.13
C HIS A 103 3.66 -21.80 -3.72
N HIS A 104 3.61 -21.93 -5.05
CA HIS A 104 2.87 -23.02 -5.69
C HIS A 104 3.40 -24.39 -5.26
N SER A 105 4.72 -24.58 -5.21
CA SER A 105 5.31 -25.86 -4.80
C SER A 105 4.97 -26.25 -3.35
N GLN A 106 4.78 -25.26 -2.46
CA GLN A 106 4.49 -25.49 -1.05
C GLN A 106 2.99 -25.59 -0.74
N SER A 107 2.19 -24.69 -1.31
CA SER A 107 0.76 -24.59 -1.03
C SER A 107 -0.10 -25.46 -1.95
N HIS A 108 0.43 -25.85 -3.11
CA HIS A 108 -0.25 -26.65 -4.11
C HIS A 108 0.64 -27.83 -4.60
N PRO A 109 1.19 -28.66 -3.68
CA PRO A 109 2.22 -29.66 -4.03
C PRO A 109 1.71 -30.75 -5.00
N ASN A 110 0.40 -31.01 -4.98
CA ASN A 110 -0.23 -32.03 -5.82
C ASN A 110 -0.71 -31.50 -7.17
N ILE A 111 -0.49 -30.22 -7.47
CA ILE A 111 -0.89 -29.59 -8.72
C ILE A 111 0.36 -29.40 -9.57
N PRO A 112 0.36 -29.80 -10.86
CA PRO A 112 1.48 -29.52 -11.76
C PRO A 112 1.74 -28.02 -11.85
N LYS A 113 3.02 -27.66 -11.82
CA LYS A 113 3.44 -26.26 -11.90
C LYS A 113 3.04 -25.66 -13.26
N PRO A 114 2.35 -24.51 -13.29
CA PRO A 114 2.05 -23.78 -14.50
C PRO A 114 3.32 -23.39 -15.28
N ARG A 115 3.23 -23.44 -16.62
CA ARG A 115 4.29 -22.93 -17.52
C ARG A 115 4.26 -21.40 -17.62
N ILE A 116 3.07 -20.83 -17.52
CA ILE A 116 2.81 -19.39 -17.57
C ILE A 116 1.94 -19.06 -16.37
N TRP A 117 2.23 -17.95 -15.70
CA TRP A 117 1.45 -17.44 -14.58
C TRP A 117 0.51 -16.35 -15.08
N ARG A 118 -0.66 -16.24 -14.47
CA ARG A 118 -1.58 -15.13 -14.76
C ARG A 118 -0.97 -13.82 -14.28
N GLU A 119 -0.75 -12.89 -15.21
CA GLU A 119 -0.28 -11.54 -14.91
C GLU A 119 -1.40 -10.69 -14.30
N CYS A 120 -1.05 -9.83 -13.35
CA CYS A 120 -1.96 -8.87 -12.74
C CYS A 120 -1.20 -7.62 -12.29
N LYS A 121 -1.94 -6.63 -11.78
CA LYS A 121 -1.38 -5.45 -11.11
C LYS A 121 -1.61 -5.57 -9.60
N ALA A 122 -0.62 -5.15 -8.81
CA ALA A 122 -0.69 -5.04 -7.36
C ALA A 122 -0.53 -3.59 -6.93
N GLN A 123 -1.21 -3.18 -5.86
CA GLN A 123 -1.07 -1.89 -5.16
C GLN A 123 -0.98 -2.14 -3.65
#